data_AF-A0A6S6XVG6-F1
#
_entry.id   AF-A0A6S6XVG6-F1
#
_cell.length_a   1.000
_cell.length_b   1.000
_cell.length_c   1.000
_cell.angle_alpha   90.00
_cell.angle_beta   90.00
_cell.angle_gamma   90.00
#
_symmetry.space_group_name_H-M   'P 1'
#
loop_
_entity.id
_entity.type
_entity.pdbx_description
1 polymer ?
#
loop_
_entity_poly.entity_id
_entity_poly.type
_entity_poly.pdbx_seq_one_letter_code
_entity_poly.pdbx_strand_id
1 'polypeptide(L)' 'MTTEEVFTRLLYYGTVQMGMGAEEFWLMPIGLFLDLWACHKQFLGMEKPKQTFSIDDIIPPGI' A
#
# COMPACT_ATOMS: atom_id res chain seq x y z
N MET A 1 -5.45 12.34 14.55
CA MET A 1 -5.05 12.53 13.15
C MET A 1 -6.17 13.28 12.46
N THR A 2 -5.90 14.50 12.00
CA THR A 2 -6.88 15.36 11.32
C THR A 2 -6.98 14.98 9.84
N THR A 3 -8.06 15.39 9.18
CA THR A 3 -8.25 15.18 7.73
C THR A 3 -7.11 15.80 6.91
N GLU A 4 -6.64 16.98 7.31
CA GLU A 4 -5.54 17.71 6.65
C GLU A 4 -4.22 16.94 6.74
N GLU A 5 -3.92 16.35 7.90
CA GLU A 5 -2.73 15.51 8.09
C GLU A 5 -2.77 14.26 7.18
N VAL A 6 -3.95 13.65 7.01
CA VAL A 6 -4.11 12.49 6.12
C VAL A 6 -3.86 12.88 4.66
N PHE A 7 -4.46 13.98 4.19
CA PHE A 7 -4.25 14.45 2.81
C PHE A 7 -2.78 14.80 2.54
N THR A 8 -2.12 15.46 3.50
CA THR A 8 -0.70 15.81 3.38
C THR A 8 0.16 14.55 3.21
N ARG A 9 -0.10 13.50 3.99
CA ARG A 9 0.63 12.23 3.89
C ARG A 9 0.36 11.50 2.58
N LEU A 10 -0.89 11.48 2.11
CA LEU A 10 -1.23 10.86 0.83
C LEU A 10 -0.52 11.57 -0.33
N LEU A 11 -0.51 12.90 -0.32
CA LEU A 11 0.22 13.70 -1.31
C LEU A 11 1.72 13.44 -1.26
N TYR A 12 2.30 13.33 -0.06
CA TYR A 12 3.72 12.97 0.11
C TYR A 12 4.03 11.58 -0.47
N TYR A 13 3.19 10.58 -0.22
CA TYR A 13 3.36 9.26 -0.80
C TYR A 13 3.29 9.29 -2.33
N GLY A 14 2.28 9.98 -2.92
CA GLY A 14 2.17 10.11 -4.37
C GLY A 14 3.33 10.88 -5.02
N THR A 15 3.68 12.04 -4.48
CA THR A 15 4.66 12.93 -5.13
C THR A 15 6.10 12.54 -4.84
N VAL A 16 6.44 12.25 -3.58
CA VAL A 16 7.83 12.00 -3.18
C VAL A 16 8.21 10.54 -3.29
N GLN A 17 7.37 9.62 -2.80
CA GLN A 17 7.70 8.19 -2.80
C GLN A 17 7.44 7.55 -4.16
N MET A 18 6.32 7.89 -4.81
CA MET A 18 5.91 7.31 -6.08
C MET A 18 6.36 8.14 -7.30
N GLY A 19 6.89 9.34 -7.09
CA GLY A 19 7.42 10.21 -8.16
C GLY A 19 6.36 10.78 -9.10
N MET A 20 5.09 10.81 -8.68
CA MET A 20 3.99 11.33 -9.50
C MET A 20 3.96 12.86 -9.51
N GLY A 21 3.41 13.44 -10.58
CA GLY A 21 3.03 14.85 -10.57
C GLY A 21 1.88 15.10 -9.57
N ALA A 22 1.85 16.27 -8.93
CA ALA A 22 0.77 16.59 -7.99
C ALA A 22 -0.62 16.58 -8.66
N GLU A 23 -0.73 17.09 -9.89
CA GLU A 23 -1.96 17.05 -10.67
C GLU A 23 -2.39 15.62 -11.02
N GLU A 24 -1.44 14.78 -11.46
CA GLU A 24 -1.67 13.36 -11.73
C GLU A 24 -2.17 12.63 -10.48
N PHE A 25 -1.57 12.90 -9.32
CA PHE A 25 -2.01 12.33 -8.04
C PHE A 25 -3.44 12.73 -7.70
N TRP A 26 -3.80 14.01 -7.84
CA TRP A 26 -5.15 14.48 -7.52
C TRP A 26 -6.22 13.96 -8.48
N LEU A 27 -5.86 13.70 -9.75
CA LEU A 27 -6.76 13.15 -10.76
C LEU A 27 -6.83 11.61 -10.72
N MET A 28 -5.90 10.94 -10.02
CA MET A 28 -5.87 9.49 -9.92
C MET A 28 -7.02 8.94 -9.07
N PRO A 29 -7.68 7.85 -9.49
CA PRO A 29 -8.61 7.13 -8.63
C PRO A 29 -7.92 6.65 -7.34
N ILE A 30 -8.47 7.00 -6.18
CA ILE A 30 -7.84 6.70 -4.88
C ILE A 30 -7.57 5.20 -4.67
N GLY A 31 -8.44 4.32 -5.18
CA GLY A 31 -8.25 2.87 -5.09
C GLY A 31 -6.99 2.41 -5.84
N LEU A 32 -6.79 2.91 -7.06
CA LEU A 32 -5.60 2.62 -7.86
C LEU A 32 -4.32 3.10 -7.16
N PHE A 33 -4.35 4.31 -6.60
CA PHE A 33 -3.22 4.85 -5.84
C PHE A 33 -2.86 3.93 -4.65
N LEU A 34 -3.86 3.47 -3.90
CA LEU A 34 -3.63 2.61 -2.74
C LEU A 34 -3.06 1.23 -3.13
N ASP A 35 -3.51 0.67 -4.25
CA ASP A 35 -2.95 -0.58 -4.79
C ASP A 35 -1.48 -0.41 -5.21
N LEU A 36 -1.16 0.68 -5.91
CA LEU A 36 0.22 1.01 -6.29
C LEU A 36 1.11 1.27 -5.06
N TRP A 37 0.60 1.96 -4.05
CA TRP A 37 1.30 2.18 -2.79
C TRP A 37 1.57 0.87 -2.04
N ALA A 38 0.64 -0.08 -2.05
CA ALA A 38 0.84 -1.41 -1.49
C ALA A 38 1.97 -2.16 -2.22
N CYS A 39 1.99 -2.13 -3.55
CA CYS A 39 3.07 -2.71 -4.36
C CYS A 39 4.43 -2.06 -4.05
N HIS A 40 4.48 -0.72 -3.92
CA HIS A 40 5.71 0.00 -3.62
C HIS A 40 6.27 -0.37 -2.24
N LYS A 41 5.42 -0.45 -1.21
CA LYS A 41 5.84 -0.92 0.12
C LYS A 41 6.39 -2.35 0.09
N GLN A 42 5.79 -3.24 -0.70
CA GLN A 42 6.29 -4.61 -0.87
C GLN A 42 7.64 -4.63 -1.59
N PHE A 43 7.82 -3.80 -2.62
CA PHE A 43 9.08 -3.65 -3.33
C PHE A 43 10.21 -3.16 -2.39
N LEU A 44 9.91 -2.21 -1.50
CA LEU A 44 10.84 -1.74 -0.47
C LEU A 44 11.02 -2.72 0.69
N GLY A 45 10.32 -3.85 0.71
CA GLY A 45 10.36 -4.83 1.81
C GLY A 45 9.69 -4.35 3.10
N MET A 46 8.92 -3.27 3.05
CA MET A 46 8.20 -2.70 4.20
C MET A 46 6.94 -3.50 4.55
N GLU A 47 6.38 -4.23 3.57
CA GLU A 47 5.17 -5.01 3.73
C GLU A 47 5.32 -6.36 3.04
N LYS A 48 4.80 -7.43 3.67
CA LYS A 48 4.73 -8.74 3.03
C LYS A 48 3.54 -8.76 2.06
N PRO A 49 3.65 -9.41 0.89
CA PRO A 49 2.50 -9.63 0.04
C PRO A 49 1.39 -10.33 0.83
N LYS A 50 0.13 -10.04 0.52
CA LYS A 50 -1.01 -10.69 1.17
C LYS A 50 -0.86 -12.20 1.03
N GLN A 51 -0.69 -12.89 2.16
CA GLN A 51 -0.63 -14.34 2.22
C GLN A 51 -2.00 -14.88 2.62
N THR A 52 -2.52 -15.82 1.83
CA THR A 52 -3.73 -16.56 2.17
C THR A 52 -3.28 -17.89 2.76
N PHE A 53 -3.62 -18.14 4.02
CA PHE A 53 -3.36 -19.41 4.70
C PHE A 53 -4.68 -20.16 4.87
N SER A 54 -4.65 -21.46 4.60
CA SER A 54 -5.69 -22.40 5.01
C SER A 54 -5.32 -23.01 6.38
N ILE A 55 -6.28 -23.67 7.03
CA ILE A 55 -6.02 -24.39 8.28
C ILE A 55 -4.97 -25.48 8.07
N ASP A 56 -4.99 -26.14 6.91
CA ASP A 56 -4.06 -27.20 6.54
C ASP A 56 -2.61 -26.70 6.36
N ASP A 57 -2.41 -25.41 6.03
CA ASP A 57 -1.07 -24.80 5.94
C ASP A 57 -0.45 -24.53 7.32
N ILE A 58 -1.25 -24.55 8.38
CA ILE A 58 -0.85 -24.21 9.76
C ILE A 58 -0.62 -25.47 10.60
N ILE A 59 -1.41 -26.54 10.37
CA ILE A 59 -1.29 -27.79 11.14
C ILE A 59 -0.10 -28.61 10.62
N PRO A 60 0.92 -28.89 11.45
CA PRO A 60 2.05 -29.73 11.04
C PRO A 60 1.58 -31.16 10.73
N PRO A 61 2.12 -31.82 9.69
CA PRO A 61 1.77 -33.21 9.41
C PRO A 61 2.18 -34.11 10.58
N GLY A 62 1.21 -34.81 11.19
CA GLY A 62 1.44 -35.80 12.23
C GLY A 62 0.94 -35.46 13.64
N ILE A 63 0.02 -34.49 13.80
CA ILE A 63 -0.83 -34.31 15.00
C ILE A 63 -2.22 -34.87 14.73
#